data_AF-L0DB12-F1
#
_entry.id   AF-L0DB12-F1
#
_cell.length_a   1.000
_cell.length_b   1.000
_cell.length_c   1.000
_cell.angle_alpha   90.00
_cell.angle_beta   90.00
_cell.angle_gamma   90.00
#
_symmetry.space_group_name_H-M   'P 1'
#
loop_
_entity.id
_entity.type
_entity.pdbx_description
1 polymer ?
#
loop_
_entity_poly.entity_id
_entity_poly.type
_entity_poly.pdbx_seq_one_letter_code
_entity_poly.pdbx_strand_id
1 'polypeptide(L)'
;MVEIAIVQLLDGEQALYDSIIWNMGLLMDQEHETRIRNFERVGELAESLLTRRAVPQHRIDYFFEPELNIGGYGKSRKDAFERNGVEGFAILRDPGFMEILRYFIHGPELPPLITAGFCRIAEEDEGTTGEVLGQITAYARRVARTNRTWQSSLADKLFMLALEVRKPEWAEYVRKAAKSAR
;
A
#
# COMPACT_ATOMS: atom_id res chain seq x y z
N MET A 1 6.34 20.53 -2.63
CA MET A 1 5.65 19.64 -1.69
C MET A 1 5.01 18.50 -2.44
N VAL A 2 5.57 17.30 -2.33
CA VAL A 2 5.00 16.06 -2.86
C VAL A 2 3.79 15.71 -1.99
N GLU A 3 2.59 15.90 -2.55
CA GLU A 3 1.35 15.52 -1.88
C GLU A 3 1.00 14.06 -2.21
N ILE A 4 0.79 13.26 -1.16
CA ILE A 4 0.27 11.90 -1.32
C ILE A 4 -1.22 12.02 -1.61
N ALA A 5 -1.64 11.48 -2.76
CA ALA A 5 -3.04 11.53 -3.17
C ALA A 5 -3.92 10.72 -2.21
N ILE A 6 -4.90 11.36 -1.58
CA ILE A 6 -5.99 10.66 -0.89
C ILE A 6 -7.14 10.52 -1.88
N VAL A 7 -7.59 9.29 -2.14
CA VAL A 7 -8.71 9.05 -3.05
C VAL A 7 -9.98 9.55 -2.40
N GLN A 8 -10.62 10.55 -3.04
CA GLN A 8 -11.91 11.06 -2.60
C GLN A 8 -12.99 10.03 -2.91
N LEU A 9 -13.74 9.60 -1.89
CA LEU A 9 -14.87 8.69 -2.02
C LEU A 9 -16.16 9.47 -2.33
N LEU A 10 -16.95 8.97 -3.27
CA LEU A 10 -18.31 9.47 -3.49
C LEU A 10 -19.23 9.02 -2.35
N ASP A 11 -20.38 9.68 -2.14
CA ASP A 11 -21.28 9.38 -1.02
C ASP A 11 -21.63 7.88 -0.89
N GLY A 12 -21.93 7.21 -2.01
CA GLY A 12 -22.18 5.77 -2.02
C GLY A 12 -20.94 4.91 -1.70
N GLU A 13 -19.76 5.34 -2.16
CA GLU A 13 -18.49 4.68 -1.85
C GLU A 13 -18.09 4.89 -0.39
N GLN A 14 -18.36 6.06 0.18
CA GLN A 14 -18.14 6.35 1.58
C GLN A 14 -19.05 5.49 2.47
N ALA A 15 -20.33 5.37 2.11
CA ALA A 15 -21.26 4.48 2.82
C ALA A 15 -20.80 3.01 2.77
N LEU A 16 -20.30 2.54 1.61
CA LEU A 16 -19.68 1.22 1.51
C LEU A 16 -18.45 1.10 2.41
N TYR A 17 -17.53 2.06 2.32
CA TYR A 17 -16.30 2.11 3.12
C TYR A 17 -16.55 2.05 4.62
N ASP A 18 -17.52 2.82 5.12
CA ASP A 18 -17.89 2.88 6.54
C ASP A 18 -18.54 1.59 7.04
N SER A 19 -19.17 0.81 6.13
CA SER A 19 -19.81 -0.46 6.45
C SER A 19 -18.87 -1.67 6.42
N ILE A 20 -17.62 -1.49 5.97
CA ILE A 20 -16.61 -2.55 5.92
C ILE A 20 -15.93 -2.69 7.29
N ILE A 21 -15.89 -3.92 7.80
CA ILE A 21 -15.06 -4.32 8.93
C ILE A 21 -13.64 -4.54 8.43
N TRP A 22 -12.83 -3.49 8.54
CA TRP A 22 -11.45 -3.45 8.07
C TRP A 22 -10.47 -4.29 8.90
N ASN A 23 -10.76 -4.51 10.18
CA ASN A 23 -9.91 -5.31 11.06
C ASN A 23 -10.18 -6.80 10.84
N MET A 24 -9.20 -7.53 10.29
CA MET A 24 -9.33 -8.96 10.01
C MET A 24 -9.63 -9.80 11.26
N GLY A 25 -9.06 -9.47 12.42
CA GLY A 25 -9.36 -10.19 13.66
C GLY A 25 -10.83 -10.06 14.03
N LEU A 26 -11.34 -8.83 14.09
CA LEU A 26 -12.76 -8.56 14.38
C LEU A 26 -13.69 -9.18 13.34
N LEU A 27 -13.28 -9.20 12.06
CA LEU A 27 -14.03 -9.83 10.99
C LEU A 27 -14.08 -11.36 11.15
N MET A 28 -12.97 -11.99 11.56
CA MET A 28 -12.92 -13.44 11.75
C MET A 28 -13.77 -13.92 12.92
N ASP A 29 -14.04 -13.04 13.90
CA ASP A 29 -14.97 -13.30 15.01
C ASP A 29 -16.44 -13.20 14.58
N GLN A 30 -16.73 -12.74 13.36
CA GLN A 30 -18.10 -12.67 12.84
C GLN A 30 -18.58 -13.99 12.23
N GLU A 31 -19.90 -14.16 12.23
CA GLU A 31 -20.57 -15.24 11.53
C GLU A 31 -20.21 -15.28 10.03
N HIS A 32 -20.28 -16.48 9.45
CA HIS A 32 -19.86 -16.73 8.07
C HIS A 32 -20.52 -15.80 7.04
N GLU A 33 -21.83 -15.57 7.16
CA GLU A 33 -22.57 -14.68 6.25
C GLU A 33 -22.09 -13.22 6.33
N THR A 34 -21.83 -12.73 7.55
CA THR A 34 -21.28 -11.38 7.76
C THR A 34 -19.90 -11.26 7.11
N ARG A 35 -19.08 -12.31 7.18
CA ARG A 35 -17.76 -12.33 6.53
C ARG A 35 -17.88 -12.25 5.02
N ILE A 36 -18.73 -13.07 4.41
CA ILE A 36 -18.99 -13.05 2.95
C ILE A 36 -19.45 -11.65 2.54
N ARG A 37 -20.47 -11.11 3.20
CA ARG A 37 -21.01 -9.79 2.88
C ARG A 37 -19.99 -8.67 3.06
N ASN A 38 -19.07 -8.79 4.01
CA ASN A 38 -17.97 -7.85 4.15
C ASN A 38 -17.05 -7.85 2.93
N PHE A 39 -16.69 -9.03 2.43
CA PHE A 39 -15.84 -9.15 1.24
C PHE A 39 -16.57 -8.74 -0.05
N GLU A 40 -17.88 -8.94 -0.13
CA GLU A 40 -18.70 -8.38 -1.22
C GLU A 40 -18.61 -6.86 -1.26
N ARG A 41 -18.75 -6.18 -0.11
CA ARG A 41 -18.60 -4.71 -0.01
C ARG A 41 -17.21 -4.22 -0.39
N VAL A 42 -16.16 -4.95 -0.01
CA VAL A 42 -14.78 -4.67 -0.44
C VAL A 42 -14.69 -4.72 -1.96
N GLY A 43 -15.28 -5.74 -2.58
CA GLY A 43 -15.32 -5.89 -4.03
C GLY A 43 -16.10 -4.77 -4.72
N GLU A 44 -17.30 -4.44 -4.22
CA GLU A 44 -18.14 -3.36 -4.75
C GLU A 44 -17.43 -2.00 -4.70
N LEU A 45 -16.79 -1.69 -3.57
CA LEU A 45 -16.02 -0.46 -3.42
C LEU A 45 -14.83 -0.42 -4.39
N ALA A 46 -14.06 -1.51 -4.48
CA ALA A 46 -12.93 -1.60 -5.40
C ALA A 46 -13.36 -1.43 -6.86
N GLU A 47 -14.46 -2.08 -7.25
CA GLU A 47 -15.02 -2.03 -8.60
C GLU A 47 -15.48 -0.60 -8.95
N SER A 48 -16.16 0.08 -8.03
CA SER A 48 -16.55 1.49 -8.21
C SER A 48 -15.34 2.40 -8.45
N LEU A 49 -14.33 2.29 -7.58
CA LEU A 49 -13.11 3.10 -7.66
C LEU A 49 -12.32 2.87 -8.95
N LEU A 50 -12.16 1.60 -9.35
CA LEU A 50 -11.43 1.23 -10.56
C LEU A 50 -12.18 1.65 -11.82
N THR A 51 -13.51 1.45 -11.87
CA THR A 51 -14.35 1.80 -13.02
C THR A 51 -14.28 3.29 -13.33
N ARG A 52 -14.33 4.16 -12.30
CA ARG A 52 -14.22 5.60 -12.49
C ARG A 52 -12.78 6.13 -12.53
N ARG A 53 -11.78 5.24 -12.51
CA ARG A 53 -10.34 5.59 -12.51
C ARG A 53 -9.93 6.52 -11.36
N ALA A 54 -10.49 6.27 -10.18
CA ALA A 54 -10.20 7.05 -8.97
C ALA A 54 -8.81 6.74 -8.40
N VAL A 55 -8.35 5.50 -8.59
CA VAL A 55 -7.10 5.00 -8.03
C VAL A 55 -5.92 5.52 -8.86
N PRO A 56 -4.92 6.17 -8.23
CA PRO A 56 -3.72 6.59 -8.93
C PRO A 56 -2.98 5.41 -9.59
N GLN A 57 -2.45 5.64 -10.80
CA GLN A 57 -1.84 4.56 -11.60
C GLN A 57 -0.73 3.82 -10.87
N HIS A 58 0.16 4.49 -10.13
CA HIS A 58 1.24 3.81 -9.40
C HIS A 58 0.76 2.83 -8.32
N ARG A 59 -0.45 3.05 -7.79
CA ARG A 59 -1.08 2.09 -6.85
C ARG A 59 -1.66 0.90 -7.59
N ILE A 60 -2.19 1.12 -8.79
CA ILE A 60 -2.58 0.02 -9.69
C ILE A 60 -1.34 -0.80 -10.05
N ASP A 61 -0.24 -0.14 -10.44
CA ASP A 61 1.03 -0.78 -10.79
C ASP A 61 1.58 -1.62 -9.61
N TYR A 62 1.45 -1.15 -8.36
CA TYR A 62 1.82 -1.93 -7.18
C TYR A 62 1.13 -3.32 -7.12
N PHE A 63 -0.07 -3.44 -7.68
CA PHE A 63 -0.79 -4.70 -7.73
C PHE A 63 -0.43 -5.56 -8.95
N PHE A 64 -0.27 -4.94 -10.12
CA PHE A 64 -0.11 -5.63 -11.40
C PHE A 64 1.35 -5.86 -11.81
N GLU A 65 2.29 -5.03 -11.39
CA GLU A 65 3.69 -5.09 -11.84
C GLU A 65 4.51 -6.08 -11.00
N PRO A 66 5.08 -7.14 -11.60
CA PRO A 66 5.96 -8.09 -10.91
C PRO A 66 7.18 -7.45 -10.24
N GLU A 67 7.75 -6.41 -10.85
CA GLU A 67 8.93 -5.69 -10.37
C GLU A 67 8.65 -4.98 -9.04
N LEU A 68 7.40 -4.63 -8.77
CA LEU A 68 6.97 -3.98 -7.54
C LEU A 68 6.58 -4.98 -6.44
N ASN A 69 6.63 -6.28 -6.71
CA ASN A 69 6.40 -7.35 -5.73
C ASN A 69 7.73 -7.94 -5.23
N ILE A 70 8.42 -7.20 -4.36
CA ILE A 70 9.73 -7.62 -3.83
C ILE A 70 9.64 -8.94 -3.06
N GLY A 71 10.27 -9.98 -3.62
CA GLY A 71 10.20 -11.36 -3.11
C GLY A 71 9.13 -12.22 -3.80
N GLY A 72 8.44 -11.69 -4.81
CA GLY A 72 7.43 -12.39 -5.61
C GLY A 72 7.99 -13.34 -6.68
N TYR A 73 9.32 -13.47 -6.79
CA TYR A 73 9.99 -14.36 -7.77
C TYR A 73 9.54 -14.11 -9.23
N GLY A 74 9.46 -12.83 -9.61
CA GLY A 74 9.02 -12.43 -10.95
C GLY A 74 7.50 -12.51 -11.17
N LYS A 75 6.72 -12.58 -10.09
CA LYS A 75 5.25 -12.58 -10.13
C LYS A 75 4.68 -11.33 -9.49
N SER A 76 3.61 -10.81 -10.05
CA SER A 76 2.83 -9.70 -9.50
C SER A 76 2.07 -10.11 -8.22
N ARG A 77 1.45 -9.13 -7.54
CA ARG A 77 0.54 -9.45 -6.44
C ARG A 77 -0.72 -10.13 -6.97
N LYS A 78 -1.23 -9.69 -8.12
CA LYS A 78 -2.34 -10.35 -8.83
C LYS A 78 -2.07 -11.84 -9.09
N ASP A 79 -0.88 -12.19 -9.58
CA ASP A 79 -0.52 -13.59 -9.88
C ASP A 79 -0.59 -14.49 -8.65
N ALA A 80 -0.41 -13.94 -7.44
CA ALA A 80 -0.55 -14.68 -6.19
C ALA A 80 -2.01 -15.10 -5.94
N PHE A 81 -2.99 -14.27 -6.32
CA PHE A 81 -4.41 -14.62 -6.25
C PHE A 81 -4.78 -15.65 -7.31
N GLU A 82 -4.33 -15.46 -8.55
CA GLU A 82 -4.63 -16.38 -9.66
C GLU A 82 -4.02 -17.77 -9.42
N ARG A 83 -2.83 -17.84 -8.82
CA ARG A 83 -2.23 -19.10 -8.39
C ARG A 83 -3.11 -19.87 -7.39
N ASN A 84 -3.90 -19.17 -6.60
CA ASN A 84 -4.84 -19.76 -5.64
C ASN A 84 -6.22 -20.05 -6.27
N GLY A 85 -6.37 -19.88 -7.58
CA GLY A 85 -7.60 -20.13 -8.32
C GLY A 85 -8.62 -18.99 -8.26
N VAL A 86 -8.22 -17.80 -7.81
CA VAL A 86 -9.09 -16.61 -7.77
C VAL A 86 -8.71 -15.69 -8.93
N GLU A 87 -9.63 -15.47 -9.87
CA GLU A 87 -9.35 -14.76 -11.12
C GLU A 87 -10.31 -13.60 -11.37
N GLY A 88 -9.88 -12.62 -12.17
CA GLY A 88 -10.70 -11.49 -12.59
C GLY A 88 -11.32 -10.70 -11.43
N PHE A 89 -12.60 -10.37 -11.54
CA PHE A 89 -13.34 -9.61 -10.52
C PHE A 89 -13.54 -10.38 -9.21
N ALA A 90 -13.35 -11.69 -9.18
CA ALA A 90 -13.40 -12.46 -7.93
C ALA A 90 -12.27 -12.07 -6.98
N ILE A 91 -11.13 -11.61 -7.53
CA ILE A 91 -9.98 -11.16 -6.73
C ILE A 91 -10.35 -9.98 -5.83
N LEU A 92 -11.22 -9.08 -6.30
CA LEU A 92 -11.64 -7.90 -5.52
C LEU A 92 -12.41 -8.27 -4.24
N ARG A 93 -12.93 -9.50 -4.17
CA ARG A 93 -13.68 -10.05 -3.04
C ARG A 93 -12.84 -11.04 -2.21
N ASP A 94 -11.55 -11.18 -2.51
CA ASP A 94 -10.67 -12.04 -1.73
C ASP A 94 -10.28 -11.37 -0.40
N PRO A 95 -10.18 -12.10 0.72
CA PRO A 95 -9.75 -11.54 2.00
C PRO A 95 -8.41 -10.81 1.93
N GLY A 96 -7.46 -11.31 1.13
CA GLY A 96 -6.14 -10.71 0.94
C GLY A 96 -6.18 -9.40 0.15
N PHE A 97 -7.24 -9.12 -0.61
CA PHE A 97 -7.37 -7.91 -1.40
C PHE A 97 -7.69 -6.68 -0.54
N MET A 98 -8.22 -6.87 0.67
CA MET A 98 -8.58 -5.76 1.55
C MET A 98 -7.40 -4.83 1.89
N GLU A 99 -6.20 -5.37 2.08
CA GLU A 99 -4.98 -4.57 2.29
C GLU A 99 -4.56 -3.80 1.03
N ILE A 100 -4.79 -4.38 -0.15
CA ILE A 100 -4.55 -3.71 -1.43
C ILE A 100 -5.52 -2.54 -1.59
N LEU A 101 -6.80 -2.75 -1.28
CA LEU A 101 -7.82 -1.70 -1.34
C LEU A 101 -7.54 -0.56 -0.36
N ARG A 102 -7.09 -0.87 0.87
CA ARG A 102 -6.62 0.15 1.82
C ARG A 102 -5.54 1.04 1.22
N TYR A 103 -4.52 0.42 0.61
CA TYR A 103 -3.46 1.15 -0.06
C TYR A 103 -4.00 2.00 -1.22
N PHE A 104 -4.91 1.45 -2.03
CA PHE A 104 -5.53 2.18 -3.14
C PHE A 104 -6.20 3.47 -2.66
N ILE A 105 -6.91 3.44 -1.53
CA ILE A 105 -7.66 4.58 -1.00
C ILE A 105 -6.73 5.57 -0.29
N HIS A 106 -5.94 5.09 0.68
CA HIS A 106 -5.24 5.93 1.66
C HIS A 106 -3.75 6.13 1.37
N GLY A 107 -3.17 5.34 0.49
CA GLY A 107 -1.72 5.27 0.34
C GLY A 107 -1.05 4.56 1.53
N PRO A 108 0.23 4.84 1.83
CA PRO A 108 1.06 4.01 2.71
C PRO A 108 0.70 4.01 4.21
N GLU A 109 -0.39 4.65 4.65
CA GLU A 109 -0.85 4.70 6.05
C GLU A 109 0.29 4.86 7.09
N LEU A 110 1.14 5.86 6.86
CA LEU A 110 2.25 6.22 7.75
C LEU A 110 1.90 7.46 8.57
N PRO A 111 2.44 7.58 9.81
CA PRO A 111 2.35 8.80 10.59
C PRO A 111 2.78 10.04 9.77
N PRO A 112 2.05 11.18 9.86
CA PRO A 112 2.33 12.36 9.03
C PRO A 112 3.78 12.86 9.12
N LEU A 113 4.41 12.78 10.29
CA LEU A 113 5.81 13.16 10.48
C LEU A 113 6.80 12.26 9.71
N ILE A 114 6.47 10.98 9.55
CA ILE A 114 7.28 10.04 8.75
C ILE A 114 7.13 10.38 7.28
N THR A 115 5.89 10.56 6.82
CA THR A 115 5.59 10.96 5.45
C THR A 115 6.26 12.28 5.07
N ALA A 116 6.10 13.31 5.89
CA ALA A 116 6.67 14.64 5.62
C ALA A 116 8.20 14.61 5.59
N GLY A 117 8.84 13.88 6.51
CA GLY A 117 10.30 13.76 6.52
C GLY A 117 10.85 13.02 5.30
N PHE A 118 10.12 12.03 4.80
CA PHE A 118 10.48 11.33 3.56
C PHE A 118 10.29 12.22 2.33
N CYS A 119 9.13 12.88 2.22
CA CYS A 119 8.82 13.78 1.10
C CYS A 119 9.82 14.94 1.02
N ARG A 120 10.23 15.49 2.16
CA ARG A 120 11.26 16.53 2.21
C ARG A 120 12.59 16.08 1.58
N ILE A 121 13.06 14.87 1.90
CA ILE A 121 14.29 14.32 1.30
C ILE A 121 14.10 14.10 -0.21
N ALA A 122 12.91 13.65 -0.63
CA ALA A 122 12.60 13.46 -2.04
C ALA A 122 12.48 14.78 -2.83
N GLU A 123 12.11 15.88 -2.16
CA GLU A 123 12.02 17.22 -2.75
C GLU A 123 13.37 17.94 -2.79
N GLU A 124 14.22 17.71 -1.79
CA GLU A 124 15.60 18.22 -1.73
C GLU A 124 16.55 17.46 -2.71
N ASP A 125 16.01 16.72 -3.70
CA ASP A 125 16.69 16.03 -4.81
C ASP A 125 17.38 16.99 -5.80
N GLU A 126 17.76 18.19 -5.36
CA GLU A 126 18.64 19.13 -6.07
C GLU A 126 20.14 18.70 -6.03
N GLY A 127 20.46 17.58 -5.36
CA GLY A 127 21.80 16.97 -5.30
C GLY A 127 22.03 15.87 -6.34
N THR A 128 23.25 15.30 -6.39
CA THR A 128 23.51 14.14 -7.26
C THR A 128 22.80 12.89 -6.73
N THR A 129 22.23 12.06 -7.62
CA THR A 129 21.35 10.91 -7.33
C THR A 129 21.86 9.96 -6.24
N GLY A 130 23.19 9.86 -6.06
CA GLY A 130 23.81 9.00 -5.04
C GLY A 130 23.67 9.52 -3.60
N GLU A 131 23.67 10.83 -3.38
CA GLU A 131 23.58 11.42 -2.04
C GLU A 131 22.17 11.27 -1.46
N VAL A 132 21.15 11.46 -2.30
CA VAL A 132 19.74 11.36 -1.92
C VAL A 132 19.35 9.93 -1.55
N LEU A 133 19.83 8.92 -2.31
CA LEU A 133 19.62 7.51 -1.94
C LEU A 133 20.29 7.16 -0.59
N GLY A 134 21.46 7.74 -0.30
CA GLY A 134 22.10 7.62 1.00
C GLY A 134 21.25 8.20 2.13
N GLN A 135 20.73 9.42 1.94
CA GLN A 135 19.86 10.09 2.91
C GLN A 135 18.55 9.34 3.16
N ILE A 136 17.87 8.88 2.10
CA ILE A 136 16.57 8.20 2.23
C ILE A 136 16.71 6.83 2.91
N THR A 137 17.80 6.09 2.63
CA THR A 137 18.05 4.81 3.30
C THR A 137 18.50 4.99 4.76
N ALA A 138 19.24 6.06 5.07
CA ALA A 138 19.54 6.44 6.45
C ALA A 138 18.26 6.82 7.22
N TYR A 139 17.37 7.58 6.58
CA TYR A 139 16.06 7.94 7.10
C TYR A 139 15.22 6.70 7.40
N ALA A 140 15.09 5.78 6.44
CA ALA A 140 14.35 4.53 6.60
C ALA A 140 14.85 3.69 7.79
N ARG A 141 16.17 3.56 7.95
CA ARG A 141 16.76 2.88 9.12
C ARG A 141 16.39 3.57 10.42
N ARG A 142 16.50 4.90 10.48
CA ARG A 142 16.17 5.68 11.67
C ARG A 142 14.71 5.47 12.07
N VAL A 143 13.79 5.62 11.12
CA VAL A 143 12.35 5.43 11.35
C VAL A 143 12.04 4.00 11.82
N ALA A 144 12.69 2.99 11.24
CA ALA A 144 12.52 1.60 11.67
C ALA A 144 13.05 1.31 13.08
N ARG A 145 14.14 1.96 13.51
CA ARG A 145 14.65 1.84 14.88
C ARG A 145 13.76 2.52 15.90
N THR A 146 13.20 3.69 15.58
CA THR A 146 12.37 4.46 16.53
C THR A 146 10.95 3.92 16.65
N ASN A 147 10.47 3.15 15.66
CA ASN A 147 9.12 2.60 15.60
C ASN A 147 9.12 1.07 15.69
N ARG A 148 9.80 0.52 16.70
CA ARG A 148 10.05 -0.93 16.82
C ARG A 148 8.78 -1.79 16.78
N THR A 149 7.68 -1.26 17.32
CA THR A 149 6.38 -1.95 17.37
C THR A 149 5.72 -2.14 16.00
N TRP A 150 6.16 -1.42 14.97
CA TRP A 150 5.61 -1.46 13.61
C TRP A 150 6.55 -2.15 12.61
N GLN A 151 7.69 -2.69 13.07
CA GLN A 151 8.81 -3.08 12.21
C GLN A 151 8.45 -4.00 11.03
N SER A 152 7.54 -4.95 11.23
CA SER A 152 7.15 -5.90 10.19
C SER A 152 6.43 -5.25 9.00
N SER A 153 5.52 -4.30 9.26
CA SER A 153 4.73 -3.62 8.22
C SER A 153 5.35 -2.30 7.76
N LEU A 154 6.17 -1.67 8.60
CA LEU A 154 6.79 -0.37 8.32
C LEU A 154 7.69 -0.39 7.08
N ALA A 155 8.44 -1.47 6.86
CA ALA A 155 9.29 -1.58 5.68
C ALA A 155 8.47 -1.61 4.38
N ASP A 156 7.31 -2.27 4.38
CA ASP A 156 6.41 -2.34 3.23
C ASP A 156 5.66 -1.00 3.02
N LYS A 157 5.31 -0.31 4.11
CA LYS A 157 4.74 1.04 4.04
C LYS A 157 5.74 2.07 3.50
N LEU A 158 7.01 1.98 3.89
CA LEU A 158 8.07 2.83 3.34
C LEU A 158 8.37 2.50 1.86
N PHE A 159 8.24 1.24 1.46
CA PHE A 159 8.28 0.84 0.05
C PHE A 159 7.16 1.54 -0.73
N MET A 160 5.92 1.45 -0.25
CA MET A 160 4.77 2.12 -0.86
C MET A 160 4.97 3.65 -0.92
N LEU A 161 5.56 4.26 0.11
CA LEU A 161 5.87 5.69 0.12
C LEU A 161 6.85 6.10 -0.98
N ALA A 162 7.83 5.26 -1.32
CA ALA A 162 8.72 5.51 -2.47
C ALA A 162 7.94 5.55 -3.80
N LEU A 163 6.88 4.73 -3.93
CA LEU A 163 5.99 4.76 -5.09
C LEU A 163 5.16 6.05 -5.13
N GLU A 164 4.65 6.50 -3.97
CA GLU A 164 3.90 7.76 -3.88
C GLU A 164 4.72 8.98 -4.31
N VAL A 165 6.01 9.02 -3.98
CA VAL A 165 6.92 10.10 -4.40
C VAL A 165 7.50 9.90 -5.80
N ARG A 166 6.98 8.95 -6.60
CA ARG A 166 7.39 8.68 -7.99
C ARG A 166 8.85 8.26 -8.14
N LYS A 167 9.40 7.57 -7.14
CA LYS A 167 10.76 7.02 -7.15
C LYS A 167 10.73 5.50 -6.94
N PRO A 168 10.11 4.72 -7.84
CA PRO A 168 10.02 3.26 -7.71
C PRO A 168 11.38 2.58 -7.61
N GLU A 169 12.42 3.15 -8.23
CA GLU A 169 13.81 2.69 -8.15
C GLU A 169 14.39 2.78 -6.73
N TRP A 170 13.84 3.62 -5.83
CA TRP A 170 14.25 3.69 -4.43
C TRP A 170 13.57 2.64 -3.55
N ALA A 171 12.43 2.11 -4.00
CA ALA A 171 11.51 1.37 -3.15
C ALA A 171 12.16 0.13 -2.52
N GLU A 172 12.90 -0.65 -3.30
CA GLU A 172 13.61 -1.84 -2.79
C GLU A 172 14.73 -1.46 -1.80
N TYR A 173 15.51 -0.42 -2.09
CA TYR A 173 16.59 0.04 -1.21
C TYR A 173 16.06 0.53 0.13
N VAL A 174 15.00 1.33 0.11
CA VAL A 174 14.31 1.84 1.31
C VAL A 174 13.78 0.69 2.15
N ARG A 175 13.12 -0.28 1.51
CA ARG A 175 12.60 -1.48 2.18
C ARG A 175 13.71 -2.31 2.83
N LYS A 176 14.79 -2.60 2.10
CA LYS A 176 15.96 -3.33 2.62
C LYS A 176 16.61 -2.57 3.78
N ALA A 177 16.74 -1.26 3.66
CA ALA A 177 17.31 -0.42 4.71
C ALA A 177 16.46 -0.48 5.99
N ALA A 178 15.14 -0.34 5.89
CA ALA A 178 14.23 -0.48 7.02
C ALA A 178 14.33 -1.87 7.68
N LYS A 179 14.36 -2.95 6.90
CA LYS A 179 14.52 -4.32 7.43
C LYS A 179 15.87 -4.59 8.08
N SER A 180 16.92 -3.89 7.67
CA SER A 180 18.27 -4.03 8.25
C SER A 180 18.43 -3.35 9.61
N ALA A 181 17.47 -2.53 10.02
CA ALA A 181 17.49 -1.79 11.27
C ALA A 181 17.13 -2.72 12.46
N ARG A 182 18.16 -3.33 13.05
CA ARG A 182 18.09 -4.00 14.36
C ARG A 182 18.04 -2.94 15.49
#